data_AF-A0A7V3X8R5-F1
#
_entry.id   AF-A0A7V3X8R5-F1
#
_cell.length_a   1.000
_cell.length_b   1.000
_cell.length_c   1.000
_cell.angle_alpha   90.00
_cell.angle_beta   90.00
_cell.angle_gamma   90.00
#
_symmetry.space_group_name_H-M   'P 1'
#
loop_
_entity.id
_entity.type
_entity.pdbx_description
1 polymer ?
#
loop_
_entity_poly.entity_id
_entity_poly.type
_entity_poly.pdbx_seq_one_letter_code
_entity_poly.pdbx_strand_id
1 'polypeptide(L)'
;MLKKLAGFAWLLCFAVTLDAQRNCVSYEYSQQLVTRDPLLLSRIVEIENFTQRNSGRELPISAFRHTEDTIRIPVVVHVLYHYPHENIGEEKIIEQIGILNRDFGKRNSDTVKIPSAFAPLAANTKIEFQLATRDSRGRASNGIVRRYTPVKKWVMDDKMKFSSEMGSDAWDAASYLNIWICNLEDLLGYASFPGAPAERDGVVLNYKIVGEVGYFGAYNKGRTAVHEVGHWLNLRHIWGDADCGNDAVDDTPTQRSYTPGCPSGIRVTCGNAPAGDMYMNYMDFTSDACVYMFTLGQKARMRSLFAPGGFRHSLLSSQGLDTPAIEEAPLPEEPPRWLHIKIYPNPASTVLTLNFEHDIRWIGRQFQVIDISGRILMKKTITSSVQQLDVSGMKPGVYFIRGEKEGEKLMERFLKL
;
A
#
# COMPACT_ATOMS: atom_id res chain seq x y z
N MET A 1 45.41 41.64 -36.77
CA MET A 1 44.88 40.56 -37.62
C MET A 1 44.81 39.27 -36.79
N LEU A 2 43.61 38.66 -36.68
CA LEU A 2 43.33 37.24 -36.36
C LEU A 2 43.82 36.71 -34.97
N LYS A 3 43.04 36.06 -34.10
CA LYS A 3 41.78 35.31 -34.17
C LYS A 3 41.12 35.32 -32.78
N LYS A 4 39.81 35.54 -32.70
CA LYS A 4 38.97 35.16 -31.54
C LYS A 4 38.65 33.67 -31.66
N LEU A 5 39.00 32.88 -30.65
CA LEU A 5 38.51 31.50 -30.48
C LEU A 5 37.32 31.53 -29.53
N ALA A 6 36.13 31.30 -30.07
CA ALA A 6 34.92 31.05 -29.28
C ALA A 6 34.88 29.55 -28.94
N GLY A 7 35.07 29.21 -27.67
CA GLY A 7 34.82 27.86 -27.16
C GLY A 7 33.35 27.68 -26.84
N PHE A 8 32.66 26.83 -27.60
CA PHE A 8 31.32 26.34 -27.27
C PHE A 8 31.47 25.27 -26.18
N ALA A 9 31.09 25.60 -24.95
CA ALA A 9 30.94 24.62 -23.88
C ALA A 9 29.60 23.90 -24.05
N TRP A 10 29.65 22.63 -24.46
CA TRP A 10 28.51 21.73 -24.44
C TRP A 10 28.23 21.33 -23.00
N LEU A 11 27.19 21.90 -22.39
CA LEU A 11 26.63 21.41 -21.13
C LEU A 11 25.91 20.09 -21.40
N LEU A 12 26.60 18.97 -21.15
CA LEU A 12 25.96 17.68 -20.94
C LEU A 12 25.12 17.78 -19.65
N CYS A 13 23.81 17.98 -19.79
CA CYS A 13 22.86 17.70 -18.73
C CYS A 13 22.85 16.18 -18.51
N PHE A 14 23.65 15.70 -17.54
CA PHE A 14 23.37 14.41 -16.93
C PHE A 14 22.03 14.54 -16.20
N ALA A 15 20.99 13.94 -16.78
CA ALA A 15 19.77 13.66 -16.05
C ALA A 15 20.13 12.65 -14.95
N VAL A 16 20.39 13.15 -13.75
CA VAL A 16 20.44 12.32 -12.55
C VAL A 16 19.00 11.90 -12.30
N THR A 17 18.65 10.69 -12.73
CA THR A 17 17.44 10.03 -12.24
C THR A 17 17.66 9.80 -10.75
N LEU A 18 17.03 10.61 -9.92
CA LEU A 18 16.87 10.30 -8.50
C LEU A 18 16.03 9.04 -8.42
N ASP A 19 16.69 7.88 -8.37
CA ASP A 19 16.03 6.64 -8.03
C ASP A 19 15.57 6.76 -6.59
N ALA A 20 14.25 6.73 -6.37
CA ALA A 20 13.72 6.46 -5.06
C ALA A 20 14.32 5.13 -4.59
N GLN A 21 14.77 5.06 -3.35
CA GLN A 21 15.23 3.82 -2.72
C GLN A 21 14.04 3.06 -2.17
N ARG A 22 14.11 1.72 -2.14
CA ARG A 22 13.12 0.91 -1.45
C ARG A 22 13.36 1.13 0.03
N ASN A 23 12.64 2.07 0.60
CA ASN A 23 12.65 2.32 2.03
C ASN A 23 11.59 1.42 2.66
N CYS A 24 11.96 0.16 2.93
CA CYS A 24 11.28 -0.68 3.92
C CYS A 24 12.07 -0.59 5.23
N VAL A 25 11.33 -0.61 6.32
CA VAL A 25 11.80 -0.28 7.68
C VAL A 25 11.21 -1.27 8.71
N SER A 26 10.77 -2.43 8.23
CA SER A 26 10.08 -3.45 9.02
C SER A 26 10.97 -4.06 10.09
N TYR A 27 12.27 -4.18 9.83
CA TYR A 27 13.25 -4.61 10.84
C TYR A 27 13.38 -3.58 11.97
N GLU A 28 13.61 -2.31 11.64
CA GLU A 28 13.72 -1.20 12.59
C GLU A 28 12.44 -1.04 13.40
N TYR A 29 11.28 -1.16 12.75
CA TYR A 29 9.98 -1.15 13.40
C TYR A 29 9.85 -2.30 14.42
N SER A 30 10.27 -3.52 14.06
CA SER A 30 10.30 -4.65 14.99
C SER A 30 11.18 -4.37 16.22
N GLN A 31 12.36 -3.78 16.04
CA GLN A 31 13.24 -3.39 17.15
C GLN A 31 12.59 -2.33 18.06
N GLN A 32 11.86 -1.37 17.48
CA GLN A 32 11.09 -0.38 18.27
C GLN A 32 9.98 -1.05 19.08
N LEU A 33 9.26 -2.01 18.50
CA LEU A 33 8.23 -2.76 19.23
C LEU A 33 8.83 -3.56 20.39
N VAL A 34 9.99 -4.22 20.20
CA VAL A 34 10.69 -4.96 21.27
C VAL A 34 11.10 -4.04 22.41
N THR A 35 11.51 -2.81 22.10
CA THR A 35 11.87 -1.81 23.11
C THR A 35 10.65 -1.37 23.94
N ARG A 36 9.45 -1.36 23.34
CA ARG A 36 8.18 -0.98 23.99
C ARG A 36 7.52 -2.13 24.74
N ASP A 37 7.73 -3.36 24.30
CA ASP A 37 7.13 -4.58 24.83
C ASP A 37 8.22 -5.62 25.14
N PRO A 38 8.69 -5.72 26.39
CA PRO A 38 9.74 -6.65 26.79
C PRO A 38 9.38 -8.13 26.55
N LEU A 39 8.09 -8.49 26.47
CA LEU A 39 7.63 -9.85 26.21
C LEU A 39 7.52 -10.16 24.71
N LEU A 40 7.73 -9.18 23.84
CA LEU A 40 7.77 -9.42 22.40
C LEU A 40 8.98 -10.28 22.00
N LEU A 41 10.14 -10.06 22.63
CA LEU A 41 11.34 -10.82 22.31
C LEU A 41 11.16 -12.32 22.59
N SER A 42 10.54 -12.69 23.72
CA SER A 42 10.24 -14.10 24.03
C SER A 42 9.27 -14.71 23.02
N ARG A 43 8.22 -13.98 22.60
CA ARG A 43 7.28 -14.43 21.57
C ARG A 43 7.97 -14.62 20.21
N ILE A 44 8.84 -13.71 19.81
CA ILE A 44 9.62 -13.83 18.57
C ILE A 44 10.46 -15.11 18.62
N VAL A 45 11.17 -15.37 19.73
CA VAL A 45 11.98 -16.59 19.89
C VAL A 45 11.13 -17.85 19.85
N GLU A 46 9.96 -17.86 20.49
CA GLU A 46 9.02 -18.97 20.43
C GLU A 46 8.53 -19.24 19.00
N ILE A 47 8.19 -18.19 18.26
CA ILE A 47 7.76 -18.27 16.87
C ILE A 47 8.89 -18.79 15.98
N GLU A 48 10.11 -18.29 16.13
CA GLU A 48 11.27 -18.78 15.36
C GLU A 48 11.54 -20.26 15.63
N ASN A 49 11.52 -20.68 16.89
CA ASN A 49 11.67 -22.09 17.26
C ASN A 49 10.54 -22.95 16.67
N PHE A 50 9.30 -22.46 16.70
CA PHE A 50 8.16 -23.15 16.10
C PHE A 50 8.32 -23.27 14.58
N THR A 51 8.70 -22.18 13.92
CA THR A 51 8.92 -22.12 12.47
C THR A 51 10.03 -23.07 12.06
N GLN A 52 11.17 -23.10 12.74
CA GLN A 52 12.27 -24.03 12.43
C GLN A 52 11.84 -25.49 12.55
N ARG A 53 11.05 -25.84 13.58
CA ARG A 53 10.55 -27.22 13.79
C ARG A 53 9.49 -27.66 12.78
N ASN A 54 8.75 -26.72 12.20
CA ASN A 54 7.61 -27.01 11.32
C ASN A 54 7.82 -26.58 9.87
N SER A 55 8.94 -25.94 9.54
CA SER A 55 9.28 -25.58 8.16
C SER A 55 9.40 -26.86 7.32
N GLY A 56 8.70 -26.88 6.18
CA GLY A 56 8.66 -28.04 5.28
C GLY A 56 7.63 -29.11 5.66
N ARG A 57 6.94 -28.96 6.80
CA ARG A 57 5.81 -29.83 7.15
C ARG A 57 4.58 -29.46 6.32
N GLU A 58 4.00 -30.45 5.64
CA GLU A 58 2.74 -30.26 4.94
C GLU A 58 1.60 -30.05 5.93
N LEU A 59 0.72 -29.09 5.61
CA LEU A 59 -0.52 -28.89 6.36
C LEU A 59 -1.48 -30.02 6.00
N PRO A 60 -2.09 -30.71 6.97
CA PRO A 60 -3.06 -31.74 6.63
C PRO A 60 -4.25 -31.10 5.92
N ILE A 61 -4.83 -31.78 4.92
CA ILE A 61 -5.98 -31.26 4.17
C ILE A 61 -7.15 -30.91 5.11
N SER A 62 -7.29 -31.63 6.22
CA SER A 62 -8.29 -31.36 7.27
C SER A 62 -8.11 -30.03 8.01
N ALA A 63 -6.93 -29.39 7.92
CA ALA A 63 -6.72 -28.05 8.48
C ALA A 63 -7.38 -26.96 7.65
N PHE A 64 -7.75 -27.25 6.40
CA PHE A 64 -8.39 -26.31 5.50
C PHE A 64 -9.91 -26.47 5.55
N ARG A 65 -10.63 -25.35 5.56
CA ARG A 65 -12.09 -25.33 5.37
C ARG A 65 -12.53 -25.80 3.98
N HIS A 66 -11.63 -25.74 3.00
CA HIS A 66 -11.87 -26.18 1.61
C HIS A 66 -10.90 -27.30 1.24
N THR A 67 -11.27 -28.16 0.28
CA THR A 67 -10.50 -29.34 -0.14
C THR A 67 -9.25 -29.01 -0.98
N GLU A 68 -8.68 -27.81 -0.84
CA GLU A 68 -7.52 -27.34 -1.59
C GLU A 68 -6.36 -27.03 -0.65
N ASP A 69 -5.14 -27.40 -1.03
CA ASP A 69 -3.89 -27.04 -0.34
C ASP A 69 -3.50 -25.56 -0.59
N THR A 70 -4.46 -24.65 -0.45
CA THR A 70 -4.26 -23.21 -0.63
C THR A 70 -4.75 -22.48 0.61
N ILE A 71 -3.85 -21.73 1.24
CA ILE A 71 -4.18 -20.87 2.39
C ILE A 71 -4.86 -19.63 1.83
N ARG A 72 -6.15 -19.43 2.14
CA ARG A 72 -6.90 -18.23 1.75
C ARG A 72 -6.93 -17.26 2.92
N ILE A 73 -6.41 -16.06 2.72
CA ILE A 73 -6.30 -15.01 3.73
C ILE A 73 -7.34 -13.93 3.44
N PRO A 74 -8.33 -13.72 4.33
CA PRO A 74 -9.21 -12.58 4.25
C PRO A 74 -8.42 -11.30 4.53
N VAL A 75 -8.60 -10.29 3.68
CA VAL A 75 -7.91 -9.00 3.75
C VAL A 75 -8.92 -7.90 4.00
N VAL A 76 -8.59 -7.00 4.94
CA VAL A 76 -9.27 -5.71 5.08
C VAL A 76 -8.28 -4.59 4.77
N VAL A 77 -8.72 -3.62 3.98
CA VAL A 77 -7.93 -2.48 3.54
C VAL A 77 -8.48 -1.21 4.16
N HIS A 78 -7.68 -0.53 4.95
CA HIS A 78 -8.01 0.73 5.62
C HIS A 78 -7.39 1.90 4.87
N VAL A 79 -8.18 2.64 4.10
CA VAL A 79 -7.74 3.83 3.36
C VAL A 79 -7.93 5.07 4.23
N LEU A 80 -6.83 5.64 4.70
CA LEU A 80 -6.79 6.90 5.43
C LEU A 80 -6.39 8.02 4.48
N TYR A 81 -7.26 9.02 4.34
CA TYR A 81 -7.06 10.10 3.40
C TYR A 81 -7.33 11.48 4.02
N HIS A 82 -6.43 12.41 3.77
CA HIS A 82 -6.60 13.84 4.01
C HIS A 82 -7.01 14.56 2.73
N TYR A 83 -6.30 14.28 1.63
CA TYR A 83 -6.59 14.83 0.33
C TYR A 83 -7.33 13.81 -0.55
N PRO A 84 -8.22 14.23 -1.47
CA PRO A 84 -9.01 13.25 -2.24
C PRO A 84 -8.18 12.31 -3.12
N HIS A 85 -6.95 12.69 -3.51
CA HIS A 85 -6.05 11.82 -4.27
C HIS A 85 -5.43 10.68 -3.44
N GLU A 86 -5.48 10.77 -2.11
CA GLU A 86 -5.06 9.70 -1.19
C GLU A 86 -6.19 8.67 -0.99
N ASN A 87 -7.44 9.05 -1.28
CA ASN A 87 -8.60 8.18 -1.24
C ASN A 87 -8.67 7.29 -2.49
N ILE A 88 -7.66 6.42 -2.66
CA ILE A 88 -7.48 5.60 -3.87
C ILE A 88 -8.71 4.76 -4.19
N GLY A 89 -9.07 4.65 -5.48
CA GLY A 89 -10.26 3.92 -5.89
C GLY A 89 -10.19 2.41 -5.59
N GLU A 90 -11.35 1.78 -5.51
CA GLU A 90 -11.48 0.34 -5.24
C GLU A 90 -10.76 -0.51 -6.29
N GLU A 91 -10.74 -0.05 -7.54
CA GLU A 91 -10.04 -0.70 -8.65
C GLU A 91 -8.54 -0.86 -8.40
N LYS A 92 -7.89 0.13 -7.75
CA LYS A 92 -6.47 0.06 -7.41
C LYS A 92 -6.19 -0.91 -6.27
N ILE A 93 -7.13 -1.02 -5.33
CA ILE A 93 -7.05 -1.99 -4.24
C ILE A 93 -7.20 -3.40 -4.82
N ILE A 94 -8.20 -3.64 -5.67
CA ILE A 94 -8.41 -4.93 -6.35
C ILE A 94 -7.20 -5.30 -7.21
N GLU A 95 -6.63 -4.35 -7.95
CA GLU A 95 -5.40 -4.54 -8.71
C GLU A 95 -4.25 -5.00 -7.80
N GLN A 96 -4.05 -4.37 -6.65
CA GLN A 96 -3.02 -4.75 -5.69
C GLN A 96 -3.23 -6.16 -5.11
N ILE A 97 -4.48 -6.55 -4.80
CA ILE A 97 -4.80 -7.92 -4.38
C ILE A 97 -4.50 -8.93 -5.50
N GLY A 98 -4.79 -8.55 -6.75
CA GLY A 98 -4.42 -9.33 -7.94
C GLY A 98 -2.90 -9.53 -8.06
N ILE A 99 -2.12 -8.49 -7.83
CA ILE A 99 -0.64 -8.53 -7.82
C ILE A 99 -0.12 -9.46 -6.72
N LEU A 100 -0.67 -9.37 -5.50
CA LEU A 100 -0.31 -10.30 -4.41
C LEU A 100 -0.56 -11.74 -4.85
N ASN A 101 -1.76 -12.05 -5.34
CA ASN A 101 -2.12 -13.40 -5.80
C ASN A 101 -1.26 -13.89 -6.97
N ARG A 102 -0.87 -12.98 -7.86
CA ARG A 102 0.02 -13.28 -9.00
C ARG A 102 1.41 -13.66 -8.51
N ASP A 103 2.01 -12.83 -7.67
CA ASP A 103 3.41 -12.94 -7.26
C ASP A 103 3.59 -14.06 -6.21
N PHE A 104 2.69 -14.18 -5.22
CA PHE A 104 2.68 -15.31 -4.27
C PHE A 104 2.33 -16.64 -4.96
N GLY A 105 1.58 -16.60 -6.06
CA GLY A 105 1.22 -17.78 -6.85
C GLY A 105 2.26 -18.19 -7.90
N LYS A 106 3.38 -17.45 -8.05
CA LYS A 106 4.36 -17.62 -9.15
C LYS A 106 3.68 -17.57 -10.54
N ARG A 107 2.66 -16.73 -10.69
CA ARG A 107 1.90 -16.50 -11.93
C ARG A 107 2.38 -15.26 -12.69
N ASN A 108 3.40 -14.57 -12.18
CA ASN A 108 4.00 -13.41 -12.82
C ASN A 108 4.82 -13.81 -14.06
N SER A 109 4.65 -13.06 -15.15
CA SER A 109 5.26 -13.37 -16.45
C SER A 109 6.77 -13.16 -16.49
N ASP A 110 7.31 -12.35 -15.60
CA ASP A 110 8.75 -12.09 -15.50
C ASP A 110 9.51 -13.16 -14.71
N THR A 111 8.84 -14.24 -14.27
CA THR A 111 9.51 -15.46 -13.81
C THR A 111 10.46 -16.04 -14.85
N VAL A 112 10.26 -15.75 -16.14
CA VAL A 112 11.18 -16.10 -17.22
C VAL A 112 12.56 -15.43 -17.11
N LYS A 113 12.68 -14.35 -16.32
CA LYS A 113 13.94 -13.63 -16.09
C LYS A 113 14.79 -14.25 -14.98
N ILE A 114 14.25 -15.22 -14.23
CA ILE A 114 14.98 -15.88 -13.14
C ILE A 114 16.24 -16.54 -13.71
N PRO A 115 17.44 -16.24 -13.17
CA PRO A 115 18.66 -16.92 -13.56
C PRO A 115 18.52 -18.44 -13.40
N SER A 116 19.11 -19.19 -14.33
CA SER A 116 19.00 -20.66 -14.34
C SER A 116 19.45 -21.32 -13.04
N ALA A 117 20.41 -20.72 -12.33
CA ALA A 117 20.88 -21.17 -11.03
C ALA A 117 19.79 -21.14 -9.93
N PHE A 118 18.83 -20.22 -10.02
CA PHE A 118 17.76 -20.03 -9.03
C PHE A 118 16.38 -20.50 -9.51
N ALA A 119 16.22 -20.77 -10.81
CA ALA A 119 14.94 -21.20 -11.38
C ALA A 119 14.32 -22.45 -10.69
N PRO A 120 15.10 -23.48 -10.29
CA PRO A 120 14.55 -24.62 -9.54
C PRO A 120 14.04 -24.27 -8.14
N LEU A 121 14.49 -23.16 -7.56
CA LEU A 121 14.12 -22.73 -6.21
C LEU A 121 12.85 -21.88 -6.19
N ALA A 122 12.39 -21.38 -7.35
CA ALA A 122 11.27 -20.45 -7.42
C ALA A 122 9.93 -21.11 -7.06
N ALA A 123 9.24 -20.56 -6.07
CA ALA A 123 8.09 -21.21 -5.45
C ALA A 123 6.74 -20.55 -5.76
N ASN A 124 5.73 -21.39 -6.03
CA ASN A 124 4.33 -21.05 -5.78
C ASN A 124 4.04 -21.31 -4.29
N THR A 125 3.79 -20.25 -3.54
CA THR A 125 3.63 -20.27 -2.08
C THR A 125 2.35 -20.96 -1.62
N LYS A 126 1.35 -21.10 -2.51
CA LYS A 126 0.01 -21.59 -2.20
C LYS A 126 -0.69 -20.78 -1.10
N ILE A 127 -0.47 -19.46 -1.13
CA ILE A 127 -1.17 -18.47 -0.30
C ILE A 127 -1.90 -17.54 -1.25
N GLU A 128 -3.20 -17.34 -1.01
CA GLU A 128 -4.06 -16.43 -1.78
C GLU A 128 -4.73 -15.43 -0.84
N PHE A 129 -4.97 -14.24 -1.36
CA PHE A 129 -5.52 -13.09 -0.66
C PHE A 129 -6.84 -12.70 -1.31
N GLN A 130 -7.85 -12.44 -0.50
CA GLN A 130 -9.15 -12.00 -0.98
C GLN A 130 -9.69 -10.92 -0.05
N LEU A 131 -10.29 -9.88 -0.61
CA LEU A 131 -10.99 -8.88 0.20
C LEU A 131 -12.09 -9.56 1.00
N ALA A 132 -12.18 -9.22 2.28
CA ALA A 132 -13.19 -9.75 3.17
C ALA A 132 -14.60 -9.41 2.65
N THR A 133 -15.48 -10.41 2.62
CA THR A 133 -16.90 -10.26 2.26
C THR A 133 -17.75 -9.88 3.47
N ARG A 134 -17.21 -10.08 4.69
CA ARG A 134 -17.92 -9.80 5.93
C ARG A 134 -17.00 -9.34 7.05
N ASP A 135 -17.53 -8.46 7.90
CA ASP A 135 -16.86 -7.95 9.08
C ASP A 135 -16.91 -8.92 10.28
N SER A 136 -16.25 -8.53 11.37
CA SER A 136 -16.19 -9.32 12.62
C SER A 136 -17.55 -9.52 13.29
N ARG A 137 -18.59 -8.77 12.89
CA ARG A 137 -19.98 -8.92 13.34
C ARG A 137 -20.83 -9.74 12.37
N GLY A 138 -20.24 -10.23 11.27
CA GLY A 138 -20.93 -11.00 10.23
C GLY A 138 -21.73 -10.15 9.24
N ARG A 139 -21.56 -8.83 9.23
CA ARG A 139 -22.21 -7.91 8.28
C ARG A 139 -21.48 -7.88 6.96
N ALA A 140 -22.20 -7.66 5.88
CA ALA A 140 -21.65 -7.53 4.55
C ALA A 140 -20.61 -6.40 4.48
N SER A 141 -19.52 -6.66 3.77
CA SER A 141 -18.44 -5.71 3.53
C SER A 141 -17.82 -6.00 2.17
N ASN A 142 -17.24 -4.99 1.54
CA ASN A 142 -16.33 -5.15 0.40
C ASN A 142 -14.85 -5.26 0.87
N GLY A 143 -14.60 -5.34 2.18
CA GLY A 143 -13.26 -5.45 2.75
C GLY A 143 -12.48 -4.13 2.70
N ILE A 144 -13.13 -3.01 2.43
CA ILE A 144 -12.48 -1.69 2.32
C ILE A 144 -13.13 -0.73 3.31
N VAL A 145 -12.34 -0.24 4.25
CA VAL A 145 -12.69 0.84 5.17
C VAL A 145 -12.08 2.13 4.64
N ARG A 146 -12.88 3.18 4.49
CA ARG A 146 -12.40 4.50 4.06
C ARG A 146 -12.66 5.50 5.17
N ARG A 147 -11.61 6.17 5.62
CA ARG A 147 -11.72 7.12 6.72
C ARG A 147 -10.97 8.41 6.39
N TYR A 148 -11.69 9.52 6.47
CA TYR A 148 -11.07 10.83 6.42
C TYR A 148 -10.21 11.07 7.67
N THR A 149 -9.07 11.72 7.51
CA THR A 149 -8.22 12.14 8.62
C THR A 149 -7.67 13.56 8.43
N PRO A 150 -7.61 14.40 9.49
CA PRO A 150 -6.91 15.68 9.43
C PRO A 150 -5.37 15.51 9.38
N VAL A 151 -4.86 14.30 9.61
CA VAL A 151 -3.44 13.99 9.61
C VAL A 151 -2.92 13.94 8.16
N LYS A 152 -2.05 14.89 7.81
CA LYS A 152 -1.49 15.02 6.46
C LYS A 152 -0.38 14.03 6.15
N LYS A 153 0.33 13.57 7.19
CA LYS A 153 1.49 12.70 7.09
C LYS A 153 1.49 11.74 8.26
N TRP A 154 1.71 10.48 7.95
CA TRP A 154 1.93 9.43 8.92
C TRP A 154 3.41 9.04 8.96
N VAL A 155 3.83 8.51 10.10
CA VAL A 155 5.17 7.96 10.35
C VAL A 155 5.02 6.61 11.03
N MET A 156 6.11 5.90 11.29
CA MET A 156 6.10 4.59 11.96
C MET A 156 5.80 4.64 13.48
N ASP A 157 4.80 5.41 13.90
CA ASP A 157 4.36 5.48 15.30
C ASP A 157 3.05 4.70 15.55
N ASP A 158 2.54 4.02 14.53
CA ASP A 158 1.29 3.26 14.51
C ASP A 158 0.01 4.04 14.77
N LYS A 159 0.06 5.38 14.87
CA LYS A 159 -1.16 6.17 15.11
C LYS A 159 -2.23 5.97 14.04
N MET A 160 -1.83 5.66 12.82
CA MET A 160 -2.76 5.33 11.73
C MET A 160 -3.56 4.05 12.00
N LYS A 161 -3.13 3.19 12.92
CA LYS A 161 -3.81 1.95 13.30
C LYS A 161 -4.82 2.13 14.43
N PHE A 162 -5.01 3.37 14.93
CA PHE A 162 -5.88 3.66 16.06
C PHE A 162 -6.87 4.78 15.76
N SER A 163 -8.15 4.49 15.89
CA SER A 163 -9.22 5.45 15.63
C SER A 163 -9.18 6.65 16.59
N SER A 164 -8.69 6.43 17.82
CA SER A 164 -8.44 7.46 18.84
C SER A 164 -7.36 8.46 18.45
N GLU A 165 -6.47 8.11 17.53
CA GLU A 165 -5.39 8.95 16.99
C GLU A 165 -5.68 9.37 15.54
N MET A 166 -6.97 9.42 15.15
CA MET A 166 -7.43 9.75 13.80
C MET A 166 -7.04 8.74 12.72
N GLY A 167 -6.64 7.53 13.11
CA GLY A 167 -6.35 6.37 12.25
C GLY A 167 -7.56 5.46 12.04
N SER A 168 -7.36 4.18 11.75
CA SER A 168 -8.42 3.17 11.63
C SER A 168 -8.07 1.94 12.44
N ASP A 169 -8.95 1.52 13.35
CA ASP A 169 -8.70 0.35 14.20
C ASP A 169 -8.59 -0.93 13.37
N ALA A 170 -7.66 -1.80 13.75
CA ALA A 170 -7.52 -3.12 13.16
C ALA A 170 -8.83 -3.92 13.30
N TRP A 171 -9.20 -4.63 12.24
CA TRP A 171 -10.07 -5.79 12.42
C TRP A 171 -9.28 -6.90 13.10
N ASP A 172 -9.98 -7.87 13.70
CA ASP A 172 -9.36 -8.96 14.44
C ASP A 172 -8.25 -9.66 13.65
N ALA A 173 -7.00 -9.48 14.07
CA ALA A 173 -5.82 -10.02 13.41
C ALA A 173 -5.76 -11.56 13.40
N ALA A 174 -6.53 -12.22 14.28
CA ALA A 174 -6.69 -13.67 14.23
C ALA A 174 -7.52 -14.14 13.02
N SER A 175 -8.28 -13.22 12.41
CA SER A 175 -9.26 -13.50 11.36
C SER A 175 -8.97 -12.76 10.04
N TYR A 176 -8.20 -11.67 10.05
CA TYR A 176 -7.94 -10.83 8.88
C TYR A 176 -6.48 -10.38 8.81
N LEU A 177 -5.95 -10.28 7.58
CA LEU A 177 -4.80 -9.43 7.30
C LEU A 177 -5.28 -7.98 7.17
N ASN A 178 -4.81 -7.10 8.06
CA ASN A 178 -5.06 -5.66 7.96
C ASN A 178 -4.00 -4.99 7.08
N ILE A 179 -4.43 -4.21 6.10
CA ILE A 179 -3.56 -3.35 5.28
C ILE A 179 -4.01 -1.91 5.42
N TRP A 180 -3.20 -1.05 6.01
CA TRP A 180 -3.44 0.39 6.07
C TRP A 180 -2.78 1.08 4.87
N ILE A 181 -3.51 1.97 4.21
CA ILE A 181 -3.04 2.77 3.10
C ILE A 181 -3.18 4.23 3.49
N CYS A 182 -2.06 4.96 3.51
CA CYS A 182 -2.03 6.35 3.95
C CYS A 182 -0.85 7.12 3.34
N ASN A 183 -0.77 8.44 3.56
CA ASN A 183 0.39 9.23 3.16
C ASN A 183 1.57 9.03 4.13
N LEU A 184 2.57 8.26 3.69
CA LEU A 184 3.83 8.01 4.41
C LEU A 184 5.00 8.91 3.93
N GLU A 185 4.71 9.93 3.12
CA GLU A 185 5.70 10.74 2.38
C GLU A 185 6.65 9.90 1.53
N ASP A 186 7.88 9.69 2.01
CA ASP A 186 9.00 9.03 1.33
C ASP A 186 9.14 7.55 1.72
N LEU A 187 8.46 7.13 2.79
CA LEU A 187 8.45 5.73 3.20
C LEU A 187 7.46 4.96 2.30
N LEU A 188 7.87 3.81 1.79
CA LEU A 188 7.03 3.03 0.87
C LEU A 188 6.01 2.16 1.61
N GLY A 189 6.45 1.56 2.71
CA GLY A 189 5.64 0.71 3.55
C GLY A 189 6.44 0.11 4.70
N TYR A 190 5.73 -0.57 5.59
CA TYR A 190 6.30 -1.39 6.65
C TYR A 190 5.28 -2.44 7.11
N ALA A 191 5.75 -3.48 7.77
CA ALA A 191 4.93 -4.57 8.31
C ALA A 191 5.31 -4.88 9.75
N SER A 192 4.35 -5.38 10.51
CA SER A 192 4.65 -6.11 11.73
C SER A 192 5.12 -7.53 11.41
N PHE A 193 6.15 -7.98 12.13
CA PHE A 193 6.48 -9.40 12.19
C PHE A 193 5.49 -10.15 13.09
N PRO A 194 5.33 -11.47 12.91
CA PRO A 194 4.60 -12.32 13.85
C PRO A 194 5.05 -12.11 15.29
N GLY A 195 4.09 -12.10 16.22
CA GLY A 195 4.32 -11.83 17.64
C GLY A 195 3.96 -10.40 18.07
N ALA A 196 3.86 -9.46 17.12
CA ALA A 196 3.42 -8.09 17.40
C ALA A 196 2.01 -8.06 18.06
N PRO A 197 1.70 -7.00 18.84
CA PRO A 197 0.36 -6.83 19.42
C PRO A 197 -0.73 -6.86 18.33
N ALA A 198 -1.86 -7.52 18.62
CA ALA A 198 -2.91 -7.78 17.64
C ALA A 198 -3.48 -6.49 17.02
N GLU A 199 -3.60 -5.43 17.82
CA GLU A 199 -4.07 -4.12 17.39
C GLU A 199 -3.07 -3.37 16.45
N ARG A 200 -1.84 -3.88 16.33
CA ARG A 200 -0.80 -3.37 15.43
C ARG A 200 -0.44 -4.35 14.30
N ASP A 201 -0.99 -5.57 14.29
CA ASP A 201 -0.62 -6.60 13.33
C ASP A 201 -1.16 -6.30 11.93
N GLY A 202 -0.27 -6.30 10.94
CA GLY A 202 -0.59 -6.10 9.54
C GLY A 202 0.48 -5.31 8.80
N VAL A 203 0.07 -4.70 7.70
CA VAL A 203 0.94 -4.00 6.75
C VAL A 203 0.47 -2.57 6.59
N VAL A 204 1.40 -1.61 6.49
CA VAL A 204 1.11 -0.22 6.12
C VAL A 204 1.81 0.08 4.81
N LEU A 205 1.07 0.67 3.87
CA LEU A 205 1.56 1.04 2.54
C LEU A 205 1.33 2.53 2.29
N ASN A 206 2.25 3.13 1.56
CA ASN A 206 2.06 4.44 1.00
C ASN A 206 1.05 4.37 -0.15
N TYR A 207 0.04 5.24 -0.14
CA TYR A 207 -0.98 5.27 -1.19
C TYR A 207 -0.39 5.42 -2.61
N LYS A 208 0.81 6.04 -2.72
CA LYS A 208 1.49 6.30 -4.00
C LYS A 208 2.02 5.03 -4.69
N ILE A 209 2.12 3.89 -4.00
CA ILE A 209 2.69 2.63 -4.55
C ILE A 209 1.67 1.49 -4.68
N VAL A 210 0.40 1.75 -4.41
CA VAL A 210 -0.65 0.71 -4.44
C VAL A 210 -1.08 0.43 -5.88
N GLY A 211 -0.97 -0.84 -6.28
CA GLY A 211 -1.27 -1.28 -7.65
C GLY A 211 -0.08 -1.09 -8.60
N GLU A 212 -0.35 -1.17 -9.90
CA GLU A 212 0.64 -0.75 -10.90
C GLU A 212 0.47 0.76 -11.13
N VAL A 213 1.51 1.52 -10.81
CA VAL A 213 1.47 2.99 -10.81
C VAL A 213 2.61 3.52 -11.67
N GLY A 214 2.36 4.54 -12.49
CA GLY A 214 3.42 5.15 -13.33
C GLY A 214 4.23 6.24 -12.62
N TYR A 215 3.82 6.64 -11.41
CA TYR A 215 4.22 7.93 -10.82
C TYR A 215 5.41 7.86 -9.85
N PHE A 216 5.69 6.70 -9.24
CA PHE A 216 6.68 6.56 -8.17
C PHE A 216 7.96 5.82 -8.60
N GLY A 217 8.62 6.32 -9.65
CA GLY A 217 9.93 5.85 -10.08
C GLY A 217 10.02 4.32 -10.26
N ALA A 218 10.98 3.69 -9.59
CA ALA A 218 11.29 2.27 -9.73
C ALA A 218 10.40 1.30 -8.91
N TYR A 219 9.45 1.79 -8.10
CA TYR A 219 8.53 0.96 -7.27
C TYR A 219 7.08 1.16 -7.69
N ASN A 220 6.75 0.46 -8.76
CA ASN A 220 5.67 0.88 -9.62
C ASN A 220 4.86 -0.32 -10.15
N LYS A 221 5.11 -1.52 -9.61
CA LYS A 221 4.44 -2.78 -9.97
C LYS A 221 3.74 -3.46 -8.79
N GLY A 222 3.48 -2.72 -7.71
CA GLY A 222 2.83 -3.21 -6.49
C GLY A 222 3.66 -4.21 -5.68
N ARG A 223 4.99 -4.32 -5.91
CA ARG A 223 5.83 -5.33 -5.24
C ARG A 223 6.32 -4.89 -3.86
N THR A 224 6.15 -3.62 -3.50
CA THR A 224 6.27 -3.18 -2.10
C THR A 224 5.29 -3.96 -1.22
N ALA A 225 4.02 -4.08 -1.64
CA ALA A 225 3.04 -4.86 -0.87
C ALA A 225 3.43 -6.34 -0.78
N VAL A 226 3.99 -6.91 -1.86
CA VAL A 226 4.48 -8.30 -1.87
C VAL A 226 5.60 -8.49 -0.83
N HIS A 227 6.53 -7.54 -0.76
CA HIS A 227 7.63 -7.52 0.20
C HIS A 227 7.13 -7.39 1.65
N GLU A 228 6.27 -6.41 1.94
CA GLU A 228 5.73 -6.20 3.29
C GLU A 228 4.87 -7.37 3.77
N VAL A 229 4.07 -7.97 2.88
CA VAL A 229 3.31 -9.18 3.22
C VAL A 229 4.26 -10.37 3.46
N GLY A 230 5.41 -10.42 2.80
CA GLY A 230 6.49 -11.35 3.11
C GLY A 230 6.97 -11.22 4.56
N HIS A 231 7.21 -9.99 5.04
CA HIS A 231 7.55 -9.73 6.45
C HIS A 231 6.43 -10.14 7.41
N TRP A 232 5.18 -9.80 7.09
CA TRP A 232 4.02 -10.24 7.86
C TRP A 232 3.92 -11.78 7.93
N LEU A 233 4.40 -12.49 6.89
CA LEU A 233 4.54 -13.95 6.83
C LEU A 233 5.91 -14.47 7.31
N ASN A 234 6.59 -13.72 8.18
CA ASN A 234 7.84 -14.10 8.86
C ASN A 234 9.11 -14.15 7.99
N LEU A 235 9.09 -13.60 6.78
CA LEU A 235 10.31 -13.49 5.97
C LEU A 235 11.14 -12.28 6.41
N ARG A 236 12.45 -12.45 6.44
CA ARG A 236 13.40 -11.37 6.71
C ARG A 236 13.94 -10.84 5.39
N HIS A 237 14.61 -9.69 5.45
CA HIS A 237 15.45 -9.25 4.35
C HIS A 237 16.50 -10.30 4.02
N ILE A 238 16.79 -10.52 2.74
CA ILE A 238 17.66 -11.64 2.30
C ILE A 238 19.12 -11.52 2.78
N TRP A 239 19.58 -10.31 3.11
CA TRP A 239 20.90 -10.07 3.71
C TRP A 239 20.90 -10.20 5.25
N GLY A 240 19.75 -10.51 5.86
CA GLY A 240 19.61 -10.73 7.30
C GLY A 240 19.84 -9.51 8.18
N ASP A 241 19.73 -8.29 7.65
CA ASP A 241 19.90 -7.02 8.38
C ASP A 241 21.27 -6.87 9.08
N ALA A 242 22.29 -7.59 8.60
CA ALA A 242 23.67 -7.55 9.09
C ALA A 242 24.68 -7.85 7.95
N ASP A 243 25.96 -7.50 8.13
CA ASP A 243 27.01 -7.87 7.16
C ASP A 243 27.16 -9.39 7.09
N CYS A 244 26.82 -9.95 5.93
CA CYS A 244 26.71 -11.40 5.73
C CYS A 244 25.78 -12.08 6.76
N GLY A 245 24.65 -11.42 7.06
CA GLY A 245 23.61 -11.94 7.94
C GLY A 245 22.83 -13.12 7.35
N ASN A 246 21.93 -13.69 8.15
CA ASN A 246 21.11 -14.82 7.76
C ASN A 246 19.62 -14.46 7.89
N ASP A 247 18.84 -14.71 6.83
CA ASP A 247 17.39 -14.49 6.78
C ASP A 247 16.57 -15.68 7.33
N ALA A 248 17.28 -16.71 7.84
CA ALA A 248 16.77 -17.97 8.34
C ALA A 248 16.07 -18.83 7.28
N VAL A 249 16.55 -18.76 6.03
CA VAL A 249 16.12 -19.60 4.92
C VAL A 249 17.34 -20.17 4.20
N ASP A 250 17.43 -21.51 4.08
CA ASP A 250 18.66 -22.16 3.59
C ASP A 250 18.89 -22.01 2.07
N ASP A 251 17.82 -21.83 1.29
CA ASP A 251 17.89 -21.74 -0.17
C ASP A 251 17.99 -20.30 -0.70
N THR A 252 18.13 -19.33 0.20
CA THR A 252 18.53 -17.94 -0.11
C THR A 252 20.02 -17.80 0.19
N PRO A 253 20.87 -17.56 -0.82
CA PRO A 253 22.30 -17.40 -0.60
C PRO A 253 22.58 -16.22 0.33
N THR A 254 23.50 -16.38 1.29
CA THR A 254 23.95 -15.30 2.16
C THR A 254 24.44 -14.11 1.32
N GLN A 255 24.01 -12.91 1.69
CA GLN A 255 24.26 -11.68 0.95
C GLN A 255 24.77 -10.60 1.91
N ARG A 256 25.71 -9.76 1.46
CA ARG A 256 26.35 -8.73 2.31
C ARG A 256 25.39 -7.62 2.73
N SER A 257 24.59 -7.13 1.78
CA SER A 257 23.69 -5.99 1.95
C SER A 257 22.59 -6.06 0.91
N TYR A 258 21.56 -5.23 1.05
CA TYR A 258 20.56 -5.06 0.00
C TYR A 258 21.18 -4.65 -1.35
N THR A 259 20.45 -4.88 -2.44
CA THR A 259 20.84 -4.53 -3.80
C THR A 259 19.91 -3.47 -4.39
N PRO A 260 20.38 -2.24 -4.66
CA PRO A 260 19.55 -1.20 -5.26
C PRO A 260 19.44 -1.33 -6.79
N GLY A 261 18.40 -0.72 -7.35
CA GLY A 261 18.21 -0.61 -8.80
C GLY A 261 17.86 -1.94 -9.45
N CYS A 262 18.30 -2.12 -10.70
CA CYS A 262 18.10 -3.33 -11.51
C CYS A 262 19.46 -3.90 -11.92
N PRO A 263 20.17 -4.61 -11.02
CA PRO A 263 21.46 -5.21 -11.34
C PRO A 263 21.34 -6.28 -12.44
N SER A 264 22.48 -6.60 -13.06
CA SER A 264 22.61 -7.67 -14.04
C SER A 264 23.81 -8.54 -13.74
N GLY A 265 23.81 -9.76 -14.28
CA GLY A 265 24.90 -10.72 -14.09
C GLY A 265 24.93 -11.33 -12.68
N ILE A 266 26.05 -11.97 -12.35
CA ILE A 266 26.29 -12.62 -11.06
C ILE A 266 27.03 -11.64 -10.16
N ARG A 267 26.44 -11.33 -9.01
CA ARG A 267 27.08 -10.54 -7.94
C ARG A 267 27.48 -11.49 -6.84
N VAL A 268 28.77 -11.67 -6.58
CA VAL A 268 29.23 -12.58 -5.52
C VAL A 268 29.54 -11.77 -4.26
N THR A 269 28.87 -12.11 -3.17
CA THR A 269 29.18 -11.61 -1.82
C THR A 269 29.21 -12.77 -0.83
N CYS A 270 29.81 -12.58 0.35
CA CYS A 270 29.75 -13.57 1.44
C CYS A 270 30.09 -15.04 1.05
N GLY A 271 30.93 -15.25 0.03
CA GLY A 271 31.29 -16.59 -0.45
C GLY A 271 30.20 -17.34 -1.22
N ASN A 272 29.12 -16.70 -1.65
CA ASN A 272 27.96 -17.32 -2.32
C ASN A 272 28.16 -17.71 -3.80
N ALA A 273 29.41 -17.85 -4.25
CA ALA A 273 29.73 -18.33 -5.58
C ALA A 273 29.34 -19.82 -5.74
N PRO A 274 29.02 -20.29 -6.97
CA PRO A 274 29.02 -19.53 -8.22
C PRO A 274 27.70 -18.80 -8.52
N ALA A 275 26.63 -19.01 -7.74
CA ALA A 275 25.30 -18.50 -8.04
C ALA A 275 25.16 -16.99 -7.77
N GLY A 276 25.81 -16.49 -6.72
CA GLY A 276 25.76 -15.08 -6.33
C GLY A 276 24.57 -14.71 -5.44
N ASP A 277 24.43 -13.41 -5.24
CA ASP A 277 23.33 -12.73 -4.57
C ASP A 277 22.01 -12.99 -5.33
N MET A 278 20.95 -13.34 -4.61
CA MET A 278 19.62 -13.54 -5.20
C MET A 278 18.83 -12.22 -5.19
N TYR A 279 19.38 -11.19 -5.85
CA TYR A 279 18.81 -9.83 -5.86
C TYR A 279 17.42 -9.74 -6.50
N MET A 280 16.99 -10.77 -7.24
CA MET A 280 15.65 -10.86 -7.80
C MET A 280 14.61 -11.43 -6.83
N ASN A 281 14.99 -11.71 -5.59
CA ASN A 281 14.06 -12.12 -4.54
C ASN A 281 13.18 -10.94 -4.11
N TYR A 282 11.90 -11.19 -3.83
CA TYR A 282 10.99 -10.15 -3.33
C TYR A 282 11.46 -9.50 -2.04
N MET A 283 12.28 -10.19 -1.23
CA MET A 283 12.83 -9.72 0.05
C MET A 283 14.15 -8.93 -0.06
N ASP A 284 14.59 -8.57 -1.28
CA ASP A 284 15.65 -7.57 -1.49
C ASP A 284 15.04 -6.16 -1.76
N PHE A 285 15.88 -5.13 -1.77
CA PHE A 285 15.53 -3.73 -2.10
C PHE A 285 15.74 -3.37 -3.57
N THR A 286 15.85 -4.38 -4.41
CA THR A 286 15.91 -4.22 -5.86
C THR A 286 14.58 -3.64 -6.36
N SER A 287 14.67 -2.86 -7.44
CA SER A 287 13.53 -2.21 -8.06
C SER A 287 12.44 -3.20 -8.44
N ASP A 288 11.17 -2.76 -8.44
CA ASP A 288 10.01 -3.62 -8.67
C ASP A 288 10.13 -4.39 -10.00
N ALA A 289 10.71 -3.81 -11.04
CA ALA A 289 10.90 -4.47 -12.34
C ALA A 289 11.88 -5.67 -12.33
N CYS A 290 12.65 -5.84 -11.25
CA CYS A 290 13.76 -6.78 -11.15
C CYS A 290 13.68 -7.74 -9.95
N VAL A 291 12.63 -7.65 -9.12
CA VAL A 291 12.29 -8.66 -8.10
C VAL A 291 11.07 -9.46 -8.53
N TYR A 292 11.15 -10.78 -8.63
CA TYR A 292 10.09 -11.59 -9.27
C TYR A 292 9.97 -13.03 -8.74
N MET A 293 10.57 -13.35 -7.60
CA MET A 293 10.46 -14.69 -6.99
C MET A 293 10.51 -14.70 -5.46
N PHE A 294 9.79 -15.66 -4.89
CA PHE A 294 10.10 -16.27 -3.60
C PHE A 294 10.74 -17.64 -3.81
N THR A 295 11.45 -18.15 -2.81
CA THR A 295 12.06 -19.49 -2.82
C THR A 295 11.18 -20.58 -2.19
N LEU A 296 11.54 -21.85 -2.36
CA LEU A 296 10.86 -22.98 -1.74
C LEU A 296 11.04 -22.95 -0.21
N GLY A 297 12.21 -22.54 0.28
CA GLY A 297 12.48 -22.32 1.69
C GLY A 297 11.64 -21.17 2.28
N GLN A 298 11.52 -20.05 1.57
CA GLN A 298 10.63 -18.95 1.96
C GLN A 298 9.17 -19.41 2.02
N LYS A 299 8.69 -20.19 1.03
CA LYS A 299 7.36 -20.83 1.07
C LYS A 299 7.19 -21.67 2.34
N ALA A 300 8.13 -22.54 2.64
CA ALA A 300 8.08 -23.43 3.79
C ALA A 300 7.99 -22.64 5.10
N ARG A 301 8.80 -21.57 5.22
CA ARG A 301 8.80 -20.65 6.36
C ARG A 301 7.47 -19.94 6.53
N MET A 302 6.91 -19.34 5.48
CA MET A 302 5.61 -18.65 5.52
C MET A 302 4.48 -19.59 5.93
N ARG A 303 4.41 -20.78 5.34
CA ARG A 303 3.35 -21.75 5.60
C ARG A 303 3.43 -22.36 6.99
N SER A 304 4.62 -22.42 7.60
CA SER A 304 4.79 -22.92 8.97
C SER A 304 3.93 -22.16 9.98
N LEU A 305 3.67 -20.86 9.77
CA LEU A 305 2.83 -20.05 10.66
C LEU A 305 1.40 -20.56 10.80
N PHE A 306 0.93 -21.34 9.83
CA PHE A 306 -0.44 -21.86 9.76
C PHE A 306 -0.54 -23.31 10.25
N ALA A 307 0.58 -23.95 10.60
CA ALA A 307 0.55 -25.28 11.21
C ALA A 307 -0.16 -25.24 12.57
N PRO A 308 -0.75 -26.34 13.06
CA PRO A 308 -1.38 -26.38 14.38
C PRO A 308 -0.45 -25.85 15.48
N GLY A 309 -0.91 -24.83 16.22
CA GLY A 309 -0.12 -24.12 17.24
C GLY A 309 0.76 -22.99 16.70
N GLY A 310 0.78 -22.75 15.38
CA GLY A 310 1.47 -21.63 14.75
C GLY A 310 0.74 -20.31 14.94
N PHE A 311 1.47 -19.20 14.89
CA PHE A 311 0.97 -17.85 15.19
C PHE A 311 -0.23 -17.43 14.33
N ARG A 312 -0.29 -17.89 13.07
CA ARG A 312 -1.35 -17.54 12.11
C ARG A 312 -2.34 -18.68 11.87
N HIS A 313 -2.30 -19.73 12.69
CA HIS A 313 -3.15 -20.92 12.53
C HIS A 313 -4.66 -20.58 12.52
N SER A 314 -5.08 -19.60 13.33
CA SER A 314 -6.49 -19.18 13.42
C SER A 314 -7.08 -18.68 12.10
N LEU A 315 -6.27 -18.11 11.21
CA LEU A 315 -6.72 -17.61 9.91
C LEU A 315 -7.32 -18.70 9.02
N LEU A 316 -6.89 -19.96 9.19
CA LEU A 316 -7.47 -21.10 8.46
C LEU A 316 -8.94 -21.34 8.81
N SER A 317 -9.37 -20.86 9.98
CA SER A 317 -10.74 -20.95 10.47
C SER A 317 -11.52 -19.64 10.32
N SER A 318 -10.92 -18.61 9.71
CA SER A 318 -11.58 -17.32 9.52
C SER A 318 -12.83 -17.47 8.68
N GLN A 319 -13.86 -16.74 9.07
CA GLN A 319 -15.12 -16.65 8.35
C GLN A 319 -15.17 -15.40 7.45
N GLY A 320 -14.09 -14.64 7.33
CA GLY A 320 -14.07 -13.36 6.60
C GLY A 320 -14.39 -13.46 5.11
N LEU A 321 -14.33 -14.66 4.52
CA LEU A 321 -14.67 -14.94 3.12
C LEU A 321 -15.98 -15.73 2.96
N ASP A 322 -16.64 -16.07 4.06
CA ASP A 322 -17.94 -16.75 4.01
C ASP A 322 -19.02 -15.75 3.54
N THR A 323 -20.17 -16.26 3.09
CA THR A 323 -21.34 -15.41 2.82
C THR A 323 -21.70 -14.59 4.06
N PRO A 324 -21.99 -13.28 3.93
CA PRO A 324 -22.42 -12.45 5.05
C PRO A 324 -23.66 -13.03 5.73
N ALA A 325 -23.68 -13.00 7.06
CA ALA A 325 -24.86 -13.39 7.84
C ALA A 325 -25.90 -12.27 7.89
N ILE A 326 -25.45 -11.03 7.72
CA ILE A 326 -26.27 -9.81 7.71
C ILE A 326 -25.96 -9.08 6.41
N GLU A 327 -26.93 -8.98 5.50
CA GLU A 327 -26.74 -8.36 4.18
C GLU A 327 -26.53 -6.84 4.27
N GLU A 328 -27.03 -6.21 5.34
CA GLU A 328 -26.87 -4.78 5.56
C GLU A 328 -25.40 -4.44 5.86
N ALA A 329 -24.74 -3.82 4.88
CA ALA A 329 -23.43 -3.22 5.07
C ALA A 329 -23.54 -1.98 5.96
N PRO A 330 -22.54 -1.69 6.81
CA PRO A 330 -22.47 -0.42 7.50
C PRO A 330 -22.47 0.72 6.47
N LEU A 331 -23.20 1.80 6.78
CA LEU A 331 -23.16 3.01 5.97
C LEU A 331 -21.70 3.50 5.88
N PRO A 332 -21.22 3.88 4.68
CA PRO A 332 -19.91 4.49 4.55
C PRO A 332 -19.80 5.71 5.46
N GLU A 333 -18.67 5.89 6.13
CA GLU A 333 -18.39 7.16 6.79
C GLU A 333 -18.35 8.26 5.73
N GLU A 334 -19.32 9.19 5.77
CA GLU A 334 -19.29 10.33 4.86
C GLU A 334 -18.08 11.22 5.20
N PRO A 335 -17.32 11.68 4.19
CA PRO A 335 -16.30 12.68 4.43
C PRO A 335 -16.92 13.91 5.10
N PRO A 336 -16.19 14.61 5.97
CA PRO A 336 -16.73 15.80 6.61
C PRO A 336 -17.18 16.81 5.56
N ARG A 337 -18.34 17.44 5.74
CA ARG A 337 -18.91 18.39 4.75
C ARG A 337 -17.98 19.56 4.39
N TRP A 338 -17.03 19.90 5.26
CA TRP A 338 -16.03 20.95 5.01
C TRP A 338 -14.87 20.51 4.10
N LEU A 339 -14.82 19.22 3.72
CA LEU A 339 -13.92 18.70 2.70
C LEU A 339 -14.36 19.08 1.28
N HIS A 340 -15.64 19.45 1.11
CA HIS A 340 -16.14 20.05 -0.11
C HIS A 340 -15.60 21.47 -0.29
N ILE A 341 -15.67 22.01 -1.51
CA ILE A 341 -15.19 23.37 -1.78
C ILE A 341 -15.92 24.33 -0.84
N LYS A 342 -15.18 25.25 -0.21
CA LYS A 342 -15.82 26.25 0.65
C LYS A 342 -16.30 27.40 -0.23
N ILE A 343 -17.60 27.68 -0.16
CA ILE A 343 -18.20 28.81 -0.87
C ILE A 343 -18.63 29.87 0.13
N TYR A 344 -18.08 31.08 0.00
CA TYR A 344 -18.41 32.19 0.88
C TYR A 344 -18.22 33.57 0.23
N PRO A 345 -18.98 34.60 0.65
CA PRO A 345 -20.16 34.49 1.50
C PRO A 345 -21.30 33.75 0.79
N ASN A 346 -22.14 33.05 1.54
CA ASN A 346 -23.34 32.40 1.02
C ASN A 346 -24.49 32.65 2.01
N PRO A 347 -25.37 33.64 1.75
CA PRO A 347 -25.61 34.29 0.47
C PRO A 347 -24.52 35.30 0.00
N ALA A 348 -24.32 35.43 -1.31
CA ALA A 348 -23.41 36.39 -1.93
C ALA A 348 -24.15 37.58 -2.56
N SER A 349 -23.54 38.77 -2.51
CA SER A 349 -24.09 39.98 -3.15
C SER A 349 -23.39 40.31 -4.46
N THR A 350 -22.08 40.51 -4.43
CA THR A 350 -21.28 40.94 -5.60
C THR A 350 -20.16 39.97 -5.92
N VAL A 351 -19.51 39.42 -4.90
CA VAL A 351 -18.40 38.48 -5.05
C VAL A 351 -18.72 37.18 -4.31
N LEU A 352 -18.41 36.07 -4.96
CA LEU A 352 -18.44 34.72 -4.40
C LEU A 352 -17.02 34.16 -4.41
N THR A 353 -16.53 33.69 -3.26
CA THR A 353 -15.23 33.04 -3.14
C THR A 353 -15.39 31.53 -3.16
N LEU A 354 -14.62 30.86 -4.02
CA LEU A 354 -14.47 29.42 -4.09
C LEU A 354 -13.09 29.05 -3.54
N ASN A 355 -13.05 28.29 -2.45
CA ASN A 355 -11.81 27.80 -1.89
C ASN A 355 -11.67 26.29 -2.15
N PHE A 356 -10.66 25.95 -2.94
CA PHE A 356 -10.23 24.63 -3.39
C PHE A 356 -8.95 24.14 -2.68
N GLU A 357 -8.54 24.74 -1.55
CA GLU A 357 -7.30 24.38 -0.83
C GLU A 357 -7.22 22.89 -0.42
N HIS A 358 -8.37 22.22 -0.31
CA HIS A 358 -8.47 20.81 0.05
C HIS A 358 -8.29 19.86 -1.15
N ASP A 359 -8.33 20.36 -2.38
CA ASP A 359 -7.99 19.57 -3.57
C ASP A 359 -7.46 20.47 -4.70
N ILE A 360 -6.15 20.71 -4.69
CA ILE A 360 -5.47 21.57 -5.65
C ILE A 360 -5.54 21.07 -7.10
N ARG A 361 -5.94 19.81 -7.34
CA ARG A 361 -6.10 19.24 -8.70
C ARG A 361 -7.26 19.87 -9.47
N TRP A 362 -8.12 20.63 -8.79
CA TRP A 362 -9.11 21.48 -9.43
C TRP A 362 -8.46 22.62 -10.23
N ILE A 363 -7.24 23.05 -9.87
CA ILE A 363 -6.51 24.08 -10.61
C ILE A 363 -6.22 23.59 -12.05
N GLY A 364 -6.57 24.40 -13.04
CA GLY A 364 -6.53 24.07 -14.47
C GLY A 364 -7.82 23.44 -15.00
N ARG A 365 -8.75 23.01 -14.15
CA ARG A 365 -10.04 22.43 -14.57
C ARG A 365 -11.11 23.50 -14.79
N GLN A 366 -12.13 23.16 -15.57
CA GLN A 366 -13.27 24.04 -15.83
C GLN A 366 -14.42 23.74 -14.88
N PHE A 367 -15.09 24.79 -14.42
CA PHE A 367 -16.38 24.71 -13.75
C PHE A 367 -17.39 25.64 -14.43
N GLN A 368 -18.66 25.39 -14.15
CA GLN A 368 -19.82 26.13 -14.65
C GLN A 368 -20.63 26.63 -13.48
N VAL A 369 -21.24 27.81 -13.62
CA VAL A 369 -22.33 28.24 -12.75
C VAL A 369 -23.64 28.06 -13.50
N ILE A 370 -24.59 27.36 -12.89
CA ILE A 370 -25.89 27.04 -13.45
C ILE A 370 -27.01 27.55 -12.54
N ASP A 371 -28.17 27.86 -13.09
CA ASP A 371 -29.39 28.10 -12.30
C ASP A 371 -30.15 26.80 -11.97
N ILE A 372 -31.26 26.93 -11.24
CA ILE A 372 -32.14 25.81 -10.88
C ILE A 372 -32.74 25.05 -12.07
N SER A 373 -32.78 25.66 -13.26
CA SER A 373 -33.27 25.02 -14.49
C SER A 373 -32.16 24.29 -15.25
N GLY A 374 -30.92 24.34 -14.75
CA GLY A 374 -29.74 23.76 -15.39
C GLY A 374 -29.14 24.64 -16.49
N ARG A 375 -29.60 25.89 -16.65
CA ARG A 375 -29.04 26.81 -17.65
C ARG A 375 -27.67 27.30 -17.21
N ILE A 376 -26.68 27.20 -18.10
CA ILE A 376 -25.31 27.67 -17.87
C ILE A 376 -25.26 29.20 -17.97
N LEU A 377 -24.78 29.86 -16.92
CA LEU A 377 -24.63 31.31 -16.83
C LEU A 377 -23.18 31.74 -17.07
N MET A 378 -22.22 30.95 -16.59
CA MET A 378 -20.80 31.17 -16.83
C MET A 378 -20.03 29.87 -16.85
N LYS A 379 -18.89 29.87 -17.54
CA LYS A 379 -17.90 28.81 -17.55
C LYS A 379 -16.53 29.44 -17.31
N LYS A 380 -15.78 28.97 -16.33
CA LYS A 380 -14.45 29.47 -15.99
C LYS A 380 -13.47 28.34 -15.74
N THR A 381 -12.20 28.62 -15.95
CA THR A 381 -11.09 27.76 -15.54
C THR A 381 -10.63 28.17 -14.14
N ILE A 382 -10.34 27.19 -13.30
CA ILE A 382 -9.82 27.40 -11.95
C ILE A 382 -8.34 27.71 -12.06
N THR A 383 -7.94 28.92 -11.66
CA THR A 383 -6.55 29.39 -11.82
C THR A 383 -5.76 29.39 -10.51
N SER A 384 -6.44 29.28 -9.38
CA SER A 384 -5.86 29.40 -8.04
C SER A 384 -6.64 28.56 -7.03
N SER A 385 -5.99 28.21 -5.91
CA SER A 385 -6.63 27.49 -4.80
C SER A 385 -7.77 28.29 -4.15
N VAL A 386 -7.69 29.63 -4.17
CA VAL A 386 -8.79 30.52 -3.80
C VAL A 386 -9.15 31.36 -5.02
N GLN A 387 -10.37 31.21 -5.53
CA GLN A 387 -10.85 31.90 -6.72
C GLN A 387 -12.07 32.75 -6.40
N GLN A 388 -12.04 34.01 -6.82
CA GLN A 388 -13.19 34.91 -6.69
C GLN A 388 -13.99 35.00 -8.00
N LEU A 389 -15.30 35.07 -7.84
CA LEU A 389 -16.26 35.22 -8.93
C LEU A 389 -17.08 36.47 -8.71
N ASP A 390 -17.12 37.32 -9.73
CA ASP A 390 -18.09 38.39 -9.81
C ASP A 390 -19.45 37.80 -10.18
N VAL A 391 -20.39 37.92 -9.24
CA VAL A 391 -21.78 37.50 -9.37
C VAL A 391 -22.73 38.70 -9.36
N SER A 392 -22.22 39.93 -9.39
CA SER A 392 -23.01 41.16 -9.30
C SER A 392 -24.09 41.28 -10.37
N GLY A 393 -23.79 40.82 -11.60
CA GLY A 393 -24.73 40.79 -12.72
C GLY A 393 -25.80 39.69 -12.66
N MET A 394 -25.75 38.79 -11.66
CA MET A 394 -26.73 37.71 -11.50
C MET A 394 -27.96 38.21 -10.75
N LYS A 395 -29.14 37.73 -11.15
CA LYS A 395 -30.40 38.01 -10.45
C LYS A 395 -30.41 37.32 -9.07
N PRO A 396 -31.19 37.80 -8.10
CA PRO A 396 -31.40 37.09 -6.84
C PRO A 396 -31.98 35.70 -7.09
N GLY A 397 -31.44 34.67 -6.43
CA GLY A 397 -31.86 33.29 -6.64
C GLY A 397 -30.90 32.23 -6.14
N VAL A 398 -31.26 30.97 -6.40
CA VAL A 398 -30.44 29.79 -6.10
C VAL A 398 -29.63 29.41 -7.34
N TYR A 399 -28.34 29.17 -7.14
CA TYR A 399 -27.41 28.79 -8.19
C TYR A 399 -26.54 27.62 -7.74
N PHE A 400 -25.96 26.92 -8.71
CA PHE A 400 -25.06 25.80 -8.47
C PHE A 400 -23.75 25.97 -9.22
N ILE A 401 -22.68 25.56 -8.57
CA ILE A 401 -21.35 25.42 -9.15
C ILE A 401 -21.16 23.97 -9.51
N ARG A 402 -20.99 23.71 -10.81
CA ARG A 402 -20.83 22.38 -11.36
C ARG A 402 -19.45 22.22 -11.98
N GLY A 403 -18.72 21.18 -11.61
CA GLY A 403 -17.45 20.82 -12.21
C GLY A 403 -17.33 19.30 -12.37
N GLU A 404 -16.46 18.86 -13.26
CA GLU A 404 -16.17 17.44 -13.43
C GLU A 404 -14.67 17.25 -13.63
N LYS A 405 -14.09 16.28 -12.93
CA LYS A 405 -12.66 15.97 -12.96
C LYS A 405 -12.48 14.47 -12.75
N GLU A 406 -11.98 13.76 -13.76
CA GLU A 406 -11.55 12.35 -13.61
C GLU A 406 -12.63 11.44 -13.00
N GLY A 407 -13.91 11.68 -13.32
CA GLY A 407 -15.06 10.95 -12.76
C GLY A 407 -15.64 11.55 -11.47
N GLU A 408 -14.91 12.43 -10.78
CA GLU A 408 -15.43 13.20 -9.64
C GLU A 408 -16.29 14.37 -10.13
N LYS A 409 -17.48 14.54 -9.53
CA LYS A 409 -18.39 15.65 -9.81
C LYS A 409 -18.38 16.62 -8.64
N LEU A 410 -18.16 17.89 -8.96
CA LEU A 410 -18.37 19.02 -8.05
C LEU A 410 -19.78 19.54 -8.28
N MET A 411 -20.58 19.64 -7.21
CA MET A 411 -21.87 20.30 -7.25
C MET A 411 -22.14 21.01 -5.92
N GLU A 412 -21.97 22.32 -5.91
CA GLU A 412 -22.20 23.13 -4.71
C GLU A 412 -23.23 24.21 -4.92
N ARG A 413 -24.07 24.43 -3.92
CA ARG A 413 -25.17 25.41 -3.98
C ARG A 413 -24.78 26.73 -3.33
N PHE A 414 -25.11 27.84 -3.99
CA PHE A 414 -25.06 29.17 -3.36
C PHE A 414 -26.30 30.02 -3.65
N LEU A 415 -26.55 30.97 -2.76
CA LEU A 415 -27.61 31.95 -2.84
C LEU A 415 -27.04 33.29 -3.32
N LYS A 416 -27.65 33.89 -4.32
CA LYS A 416 -27.41 35.27 -4.73
C LYS A 416 -28.51 36.16 -4.14
N LEU A 417 -28.11 37.22 -3.44
CA LEU A 417 -29.00 38.25 -2.91
C LEU A 417 -29.50 39.21 -3.98
#